data_AF-A0A6A7KI42-F1
#
_entry.id   AF-A0A6A7KI42-F1
#
_cell.length_a   1.000
_cell.length_b   1.000
_cell.length_c   1.000
_cell.angle_alpha   90.00
_cell.angle_beta   90.00
_cell.angle_gamma   90.00
#
_symmetry.space_group_name_H-M   'P 1'
#
loop_
_entity.id
_entity.type
_entity.pdbx_description
1 polymer ?
#
loop_
_entity_poly.entity_id
_entity_poly.type
_entity_poly.pdbx_seq_one_letter_code
_entity_poly.pdbx_strand_id
1 'polypeptide(L)'
;MSFTLTTPSGFWNPILWLVFLALFSIIAYLIYSRGNPSYKKDTEQIKPYLSGNQEPTKEKIQVKAGDIYWGFIEALKEYYKVLQAIHTGDMRDYILWYLGVGAIITFILIGGV
;
A
#
# COMPACT_ATOMS: atom_id res chain seq x y z
N MET A 1 3.15 36.12 -3.99
CA MET A 1 3.63 34.75 -3.69
C MET A 1 3.76 34.00 -5.00
N SER A 2 4.88 33.34 -5.26
CA SER A 2 5.02 32.47 -6.45
C SER A 2 4.44 31.09 -6.12
N PHE A 3 3.46 30.63 -6.91
CA PHE A 3 2.88 29.28 -6.79
C PHE A 3 3.68 28.21 -7.55
N THR A 4 4.84 28.59 -8.10
CA THR A 4 5.70 27.68 -8.87
C THR A 4 6.85 27.22 -7.99
N LEU A 5 6.90 25.92 -7.70
CA LEU A 5 8.00 25.24 -7.03
C LEU A 5 9.07 24.87 -8.06
N THR A 6 10.31 25.27 -7.82
CA THR A 6 11.46 24.80 -8.61
C THR A 6 12.02 23.54 -7.97
N THR A 7 12.29 22.54 -8.81
CA THR A 7 12.86 21.24 -8.45
C THR A 7 14.10 21.01 -9.31
N PRO A 8 15.02 20.10 -8.92
CA PRO A 8 16.17 19.76 -9.76
C PRO A 8 15.79 19.27 -11.17
N SER A 9 14.57 18.77 -11.36
CA SER A 9 14.04 18.28 -12.64
C SER A 9 13.14 19.27 -13.40
N GLY A 10 12.98 20.51 -12.91
CA GLY A 10 12.18 21.54 -13.59
C GLY A 10 11.28 22.33 -12.64
N PHE A 11 10.10 22.73 -13.11
CA PHE A 11 9.15 23.50 -12.31
C PHE A 11 7.83 22.75 -12.10
N TRP A 12 7.18 23.00 -10.97
CA TRP A 12 5.90 22.42 -10.60
C TRP A 12 4.94 23.49 -10.10
N ASN A 13 3.77 23.59 -10.70
CA ASN A 13 2.74 24.52 -10.28
C ASN A 13 1.45 23.74 -9.94
N PRO A 14 1.12 23.58 -8.64
CA PRO A 14 -0.05 22.81 -8.21
C PRO A 14 -1.36 23.38 -8.75
N ILE A 15 -1.45 24.72 -8.87
CA ILE A 15 -2.67 25.37 -9.35
C ILE A 15 -2.91 25.00 -10.82
N LEU A 16 -1.88 25.00 -11.66
CA LEU A 16 -2.01 24.56 -13.05
C LEU A 16 -2.47 23.10 -13.14
N TRP A 17 -1.93 22.21 -12.30
CA TRP A 17 -2.37 20.81 -12.27
C TRP A 17 -3.83 20.63 -11.85
N LEU A 18 -4.30 21.40 -10.86
CA LEU A 18 -5.70 21.39 -10.46
C LEU A 18 -6.62 21.90 -11.57
N VAL A 19 -6.20 22.96 -12.29
CA VAL A 19 -6.95 23.48 -13.44
C VAL A 19 -7.03 22.44 -14.56
N PHE A 20 -5.91 21.77 -14.88
CA PHE A 20 -5.92 20.69 -15.88
C PHE A 20 -6.82 19.53 -15.45
N LEU A 21 -6.71 19.08 -14.19
CA LEU A 21 -7.55 17.99 -13.67
C LEU A 21 -9.03 18.36 -13.80
N ALA A 22 -9.41 19.57 -13.38
CA ALA A 22 -10.79 20.05 -13.50
C ALA A 22 -11.25 20.10 -14.97
N LEU A 23 -10.44 20.66 -15.87
CA LEU A 23 -10.74 20.74 -17.30
C LEU A 23 -10.95 19.36 -17.93
N PHE A 24 -10.03 18.42 -17.70
CA PHE A 24 -10.14 17.06 -18.24
C PHE A 24 -11.29 16.29 -17.61
N SER A 25 -11.58 16.47 -16.32
CA SER A 25 -12.77 15.89 -15.68
C SER A 25 -14.07 16.41 -16.29
N ILE A 26 -14.16 17.71 -16.60
CA ILE A 26 -15.34 18.29 -17.29
C ILE A 26 -15.49 17.68 -18.68
N ILE A 27 -14.40 17.61 -19.47
CA ILE A 27 -14.44 17.01 -20.80
C ILE A 27 -14.86 15.54 -20.73
N ALA A 28 -14.26 14.75 -19.83
CA ALA A 28 -14.60 13.35 -19.61
C ALA A 28 -16.06 13.19 -19.20
N TYR A 29 -16.57 14.06 -18.30
CA TYR A 29 -17.97 14.06 -17.90
C TYR A 29 -18.91 14.38 -19.06
N LEU A 30 -18.58 15.36 -19.92
CA LEU A 30 -19.38 15.69 -21.11
C LEU A 30 -19.43 14.56 -22.13
N ILE A 31 -18.35 13.78 -22.26
CA ILE A 31 -18.31 12.57 -23.10
C ILE A 31 -19.17 11.48 -22.45
N TYR A 32 -18.97 11.23 -21.15
CA TYR A 32 -19.73 10.24 -20.39
C TYR A 32 -21.24 10.52 -20.39
N SER A 33 -21.66 11.78 -20.21
CA SER A 33 -23.06 12.18 -20.17
C SER A 33 -23.78 12.02 -21.51
N ARG A 34 -23.03 11.92 -22.62
CA ARG A 34 -23.57 11.63 -23.96
C ARG A 34 -23.62 10.12 -24.26
N GLY A 35 -23.06 9.28 -23.39
CA GLY A 35 -23.12 7.83 -23.51
C GLY A 35 -24.54 7.30 -23.26
N ASN A 36 -24.74 6.00 -23.56
CA ASN A 36 -26.01 5.35 -23.32
C ASN A 36 -26.13 4.92 -21.84
N PRO A 37 -27.11 5.44 -21.07
CA PRO A 37 -27.30 5.07 -19.67
C PRO A 37 -27.91 3.68 -19.46
N SER A 38 -28.24 2.94 -20.53
CA SER A 38 -28.99 1.67 -20.50
C SER A 38 -28.24 0.46 -19.91
N TYR A 39 -27.30 0.70 -19.00
CA TYR A 39 -26.63 -0.35 -18.23
C TYR A 39 -27.62 -1.04 -17.29
N LYS A 40 -27.66 -2.37 -17.36
CA LYS A 40 -28.60 -3.18 -16.58
C LYS A 40 -27.92 -3.68 -15.30
N LYS A 41 -28.15 -2.94 -14.20
CA LYS A 41 -27.50 -3.08 -12.88
C LYS A 41 -27.68 -4.44 -12.20
N ASP A 42 -28.65 -5.25 -12.62
CA ASP A 42 -28.97 -6.53 -11.99
C ASP A 42 -28.87 -7.71 -12.96
N THR A 43 -28.03 -7.58 -14.00
CA THR A 43 -27.87 -8.61 -15.03
C THR A 43 -26.43 -9.11 -15.11
N GLU A 44 -26.21 -10.19 -15.87
CA GLU A 44 -24.86 -10.68 -16.21
C GLU A 44 -23.93 -9.61 -16.79
N GLN A 45 -24.46 -8.46 -17.26
CA GLN A 45 -23.65 -7.31 -17.72
C GLN A 45 -22.78 -6.70 -16.61
N ILE A 46 -23.08 -6.97 -15.34
CA ILE A 46 -22.30 -6.45 -14.20
C ILE A 46 -21.14 -7.38 -13.83
N LYS A 47 -21.16 -8.63 -14.30
CA LYS A 47 -20.17 -9.63 -13.93
C LYS A 47 -18.92 -9.50 -14.80
N PRO A 48 -17.74 -9.86 -14.28
CA PRO A 48 -16.52 -9.94 -15.07
C PRO A 48 -16.70 -10.88 -16.27
N TYR A 49 -16.13 -10.52 -17.41
CA TYR A 49 -16.11 -11.41 -18.57
C TYR A 49 -15.14 -12.57 -18.31
N LEU A 50 -15.68 -13.78 -18.12
CA LEU A 50 -14.91 -15.01 -17.90
C LEU A 50 -15.14 -16.04 -19.03
N SER A 51 -15.30 -15.57 -20.27
CA SER A 51 -15.54 -16.42 -21.45
C SER A 51 -16.72 -17.39 -21.27
N GLY A 52 -17.77 -16.94 -20.57
CA GLY A 52 -18.97 -17.75 -20.27
C GLY A 52 -18.84 -18.70 -19.08
N ASN A 53 -17.70 -18.72 -18.38
CA ASN A 53 -17.55 -19.48 -17.13
C ASN A 53 -18.22 -18.76 -15.96
N GLN A 54 -18.67 -19.55 -14.98
CA GLN A 54 -19.15 -19.01 -13.71
C GLN A 54 -17.99 -18.37 -12.94
N GLU A 55 -18.23 -17.20 -12.36
CA GLU A 55 -17.25 -16.52 -11.51
C GLU A 55 -16.94 -17.38 -10.28
N PRO A 56 -15.69 -17.84 -10.11
CA PRO A 56 -15.30 -18.52 -8.89
C PRO A 56 -15.27 -17.53 -7.72
N THR A 57 -15.34 -18.05 -6.49
CA THR A 57 -15.30 -17.21 -5.28
C THR A 57 -14.05 -16.31 -5.29
N LYS A 58 -14.16 -15.08 -4.76
CA LYS A 58 -13.08 -14.08 -4.79
C LYS A 58 -11.76 -14.62 -4.25
N GLU A 59 -11.82 -15.49 -3.24
CA GLU A 59 -10.68 -16.14 -2.61
C GLU A 59 -9.88 -17.05 -3.56
N LYS A 60 -10.50 -17.51 -4.66
CA LYS A 60 -9.87 -18.34 -5.69
C LYS A 60 -9.24 -17.52 -6.82
N ILE A 61 -9.63 -16.25 -6.98
CA ILE A 61 -9.15 -15.35 -8.05
C ILE A 61 -8.05 -14.44 -7.52
N GLN A 62 -8.16 -14.02 -6.26
CA GLN A 62 -7.23 -13.07 -5.67
C GLN A 62 -5.90 -13.73 -5.34
N VAL A 63 -4.81 -13.22 -5.94
CA VAL A 63 -3.45 -13.50 -5.46
C VAL A 63 -3.33 -12.88 -4.07
N LYS A 64 -3.08 -13.69 -3.05
CA LYS A 64 -2.94 -13.18 -1.68
C LYS A 64 -1.63 -12.43 -1.57
N ALA A 65 -1.59 -11.41 -0.71
CA ALA A 65 -0.35 -10.69 -0.44
C ALA A 65 0.79 -11.66 0.00
N GLY A 66 0.45 -12.70 0.76
CA GLY A 66 1.39 -13.75 1.14
C GLY A 66 1.98 -14.53 -0.05
N ASP A 67 1.21 -14.71 -1.12
CA ASP A 67 1.67 -15.43 -2.32
C ASP A 67 2.70 -14.60 -3.10
N ILE A 68 2.56 -13.26 -3.12
CA ILE A 68 3.49 -12.35 -3.79
C ILE A 68 4.87 -12.36 -3.11
N TYR A 69 4.89 -12.39 -1.78
CA TYR A 69 6.12 -12.37 -0.99
C TYR A 69 6.62 -13.75 -0.60
N TRP A 70 5.95 -14.83 -1.03
CA TRP A 70 6.26 -16.19 -0.58
C TRP A 70 7.73 -16.54 -0.77
N GLY A 71 8.29 -16.29 -1.96
CA GLY A 71 9.69 -16.60 -2.24
C GLY A 71 10.69 -15.85 -1.35
N PHE A 72 10.36 -14.62 -0.97
CA PHE A 72 11.17 -13.80 -0.06
C PHE A 72 11.08 -14.31 1.39
N ILE A 73 9.87 -14.62 1.86
CA ILE A 73 9.64 -15.15 3.22
C ILE A 73 10.26 -16.54 3.36
N GLU A 74 10.12 -17.42 2.36
CA GLU A 74 10.68 -18.77 2.39
C GLU A 74 12.20 -18.74 2.39
N ALA A 75 12.82 -17.90 1.54
CA ALA A 75 14.28 -17.73 1.50
C ALA A 75 14.86 -17.24 2.85
N LEU A 76 14.08 -16.50 3.63
CA LEU A 76 14.46 -15.93 4.92
C LEU A 76 13.76 -16.59 6.11
N LYS A 77 13.20 -17.81 5.95
CA LYS A 77 12.32 -18.38 6.98
C LYS A 77 12.99 -18.53 8.35
N GLU A 78 14.27 -18.91 8.39
CA GLU A 78 15.00 -19.08 9.65
C GLU A 78 15.25 -17.72 10.33
N TYR A 79 15.49 -16.67 9.55
CA TYR A 79 15.60 -15.31 10.07
C TYR A 79 14.27 -14.85 10.68
N TYR A 80 13.17 -15.03 9.94
CA TYR A 80 11.83 -14.68 10.44
C TYR A 80 11.41 -15.52 11.65
N LYS A 81 11.81 -16.79 11.73
CA LYS A 81 11.55 -17.64 12.88
C LYS A 81 12.15 -17.07 14.16
N VAL A 82 13.37 -16.55 14.11
CA VAL A 82 14.01 -15.87 15.25
C VAL A 82 13.27 -14.58 15.59
N LEU A 83 12.94 -13.75 14.59
CA LEU A 83 12.21 -12.50 14.81
C LEU A 83 10.82 -12.69 15.41
N GLN A 84 10.11 -13.74 14.99
CA GLN A 84 8.80 -14.09 15.54
C GLN A 84 8.92 -14.59 16.97
N ALA A 85 9.96 -15.38 17.28
CA ALA A 85 10.19 -15.88 18.64
C ALA A 85 10.44 -14.76 19.68
N ILE A 86 11.06 -13.65 19.26
CA ILE A 86 11.27 -12.48 20.15
C ILE A 86 10.05 -11.56 20.26
N HIS A 87 9.00 -11.75 19.45
CA HIS A 87 7.75 -10.99 19.49
C HIS A 87 6.63 -11.80 20.17
N THR A 88 6.79 -12.02 21.48
CA THR A 88 5.89 -12.87 22.28
C THR A 88 4.50 -12.26 22.50
N GLY A 89 4.37 -10.94 22.38
CA GLY A 89 3.13 -10.21 22.71
C GLY A 89 2.92 -9.95 24.21
N ASP A 90 3.82 -10.42 25.10
CA ASP A 90 3.78 -10.08 26.52
C ASP A 90 4.49 -8.74 26.76
N MET A 91 3.78 -7.78 27.34
CA MET A 91 4.30 -6.43 27.65
C MET A 91 5.61 -6.47 28.45
N ARG A 92 5.77 -7.45 29.34
CA ARG A 92 6.96 -7.59 30.20
C ARG A 92 8.22 -7.82 29.39
N ASP A 93 8.14 -8.62 28.33
CA ASP A 93 9.29 -8.90 27.46
C ASP A 93 9.77 -7.64 26.75
N TYR A 94 8.85 -6.77 26.33
CA TYR A 94 9.20 -5.47 25.73
C TYR A 94 9.82 -4.49 26.73
N ILE A 95 9.33 -4.47 27.99
CA ILE A 95 9.94 -3.67 29.06
C ILE A 95 11.37 -4.14 29.31
N LEU A 96 11.60 -5.46 29.36
CA LEU A 96 12.94 -6.04 29.52
C LEU A 96 13.87 -5.69 28.35
N TRP A 97 13.38 -5.76 27.10
CA TRP A 97 14.16 -5.32 25.94
C TRP A 97 14.54 -3.84 26.04
N TYR A 98 13.61 -2.97 26.43
CA TYR A 98 13.89 -1.54 26.59
C TYR A 98 14.94 -1.27 27.67
N LEU A 99 14.80 -1.90 28.84
CA LEU A 99 15.76 -1.76 29.94
C LEU A 99 17.13 -2.33 29.56
N GLY A 100 17.18 -3.46 28.86
CA GLY A 100 18.42 -4.09 28.40
C GLY A 100 19.18 -3.22 27.39
N VAL A 101 18.49 -2.72 26.37
CA VAL A 101 19.07 -1.78 25.39
C VAL A 101 19.51 -0.49 26.10
N GLY A 102 18.70 0.04 27.01
CA GLY A 102 19.05 1.22 27.81
C GLY A 102 20.33 1.00 28.63
N ALA A 103 20.44 -0.14 29.32
CA ALA A 103 21.62 -0.49 30.10
C ALA A 103 22.87 -0.62 29.22
N ILE A 104 22.76 -1.23 28.03
CA ILE A 104 23.86 -1.34 27.07
C ILE A 104 24.31 0.06 26.60
N ILE A 105 23.36 0.93 26.23
CA ILE A 105 23.66 2.30 25.81
C ILE A 105 24.33 3.07 26.94
N THR A 106 23.79 3.02 28.16
CA THR A 106 24.38 3.69 29.33
C THR A 106 25.78 3.16 29.64
N PHE A 107 25.99 1.85 29.53
CA PHE A 107 27.30 1.23 29.70
C PHE A 107 28.31 1.71 28.65
N ILE A 108 27.91 1.80 27.38
CA ILE A 108 28.78 2.34 26.32
C ILE A 108 29.12 3.81 26.58
N LEU A 109 28.12 4.62 26.94
CA LEU A 109 28.29 6.06 27.13
C LEU A 109 29.09 6.44 28.40
N ILE A 110 28.93 5.69 29.49
CA ILE A 110 29.56 5.98 30.79
C ILE A 110 30.81 5.12 31.04
N GLY A 111 30.78 3.85 30.59
CA GLY A 111 31.84 2.86 30.83
C GLY A 111 33.10 3.04 29.98
N GLY A 112 33.05 3.91 28.96
CA GLY A 112 34.23 4.31 28.17
C GLY A 112 34.79 3.20 27.28
N VAL A 113 34.22 3.08 26.08
CA VAL A 113 34.99 2.75 24.86
C VAL A 113 34.96 3.98 23.98
#